data_AF-N9E7U4-F1
#
_entry.id   AF-N9E7U4-F1
#
_cell.length_a   1.000
_cell.length_b   1.000
_cell.length_c   1.000
_cell.angle_alpha   90.00
_cell.angle_beta   90.00
_cell.angle_gamma   90.00
#
_symmetry.space_group_name_H-M   'P 1'
#
loop_
_entity.id
_entity.type
_entity.pdbx_description
1 polymer ?
#
loop_
_entity_poly.entity_id
_entity_poly.type
_entity_poly.pdbx_seq_one_letter_code
_entity_poly.pdbx_strand_id
1 'polypeptide(L)'
;MSTEFSLDKQQQKEILPFAPKNLWLLFFQPKKFFSLPAIYHPRSIILAAYIIGMFSVMDRVDQNLLKAEFSNRQSFMLDVADAWWSYWLLVLGVGTLSAVIVWLIHGWWYKKRLQFSGVKDADPQLARHVWALQSLVAALPVIVVTVLQTLLYNNYLDAYENSTILNFVALPFMFWSCWVSYRAASLVFNTNAWAKFWFLGLPIIFYLLAMGLLTALFINA
;
A
#
# COMPACT_ATOMS: atom_id res chain seq x y z
N MET A 1 23.64 -37.67 13.42
CA MET A 1 22.64 -36.77 14.04
C MET A 1 22.64 -35.37 13.38
N SER A 2 23.03 -35.25 12.10
CA SER A 2 23.18 -33.97 11.37
C SER A 2 22.38 -33.90 10.07
N THR A 3 21.68 -34.98 9.70
CA THR A 3 20.91 -35.11 8.45
C THR A 3 19.42 -34.82 8.62
N GLU A 4 18.89 -34.87 9.85
CA GLU A 4 17.47 -34.56 10.11
C GLU A 4 17.20 -33.04 10.18
N PHE A 5 18.17 -32.24 10.63
CA PHE A 5 18.03 -30.79 10.74
C PHE A 5 18.04 -30.07 9.37
N SER A 6 18.56 -30.72 8.32
CA SER A 6 18.61 -30.17 6.96
C SER A 6 17.35 -30.44 6.14
N LEU A 7 16.57 -31.47 6.46
CA LEU A 7 15.34 -31.82 5.74
C LEU A 7 14.15 -30.94 6.14
N ASP A 8 14.05 -30.53 7.40
CA ASP A 8 12.97 -29.65 7.87
C ASP A 8 13.01 -28.24 7.26
N LYS A 9 14.21 -27.75 6.91
CA LYS A 9 14.37 -26.49 6.17
C LYS A 9 14.02 -26.60 4.68
N GLN A 10 14.03 -27.79 4.11
CA GLN A 10 13.82 -27.99 2.66
C GLN A 10 12.35 -28.12 2.25
N GLN A 11 11.41 -28.28 3.20
CA GLN A 11 9.98 -28.41 2.89
C GLN A 11 9.09 -27.23 3.32
N GLN A 12 9.65 -26.16 3.87
CA GLN A 12 8.91 -24.91 4.02
C GLN A 12 8.77 -24.23 2.66
N LYS A 13 7.71 -24.59 1.94
CA LYS A 13 7.38 -24.04 0.63
C LYS A 13 7.19 -22.52 0.75
N GLU A 14 8.12 -21.76 0.18
CA GLU A 14 8.03 -20.31 0.13
C GLU A 14 6.70 -19.88 -0.50
N ILE A 15 6.06 -18.88 0.09
CA ILE A 15 4.87 -18.28 -0.46
C ILE A 15 5.30 -17.35 -1.59
N LEU A 16 4.65 -17.48 -2.74
CA LEU A 16 4.72 -16.54 -3.86
C LEU A 16 3.51 -15.60 -3.79
N PRO A 17 3.60 -14.41 -3.17
CA PRO A 17 2.47 -13.49 -3.02
C PRO A 17 1.72 -13.19 -4.31
N PHE A 18 2.44 -13.05 -5.43
CA PHE A 18 1.89 -12.70 -6.74
C PHE A 18 1.29 -13.90 -7.51
N ALA A 19 1.39 -15.13 -6.99
CA ALA A 19 0.66 -16.24 -7.59
C ALA A 19 -0.85 -15.96 -7.51
N PRO A 20 -1.66 -16.21 -8.57
CA PRO A 20 -3.07 -15.81 -8.60
C PRO A 20 -3.88 -16.24 -7.38
N LYS A 21 -3.66 -17.49 -6.92
CA LYS A 21 -4.28 -18.02 -5.70
C LYS A 21 -3.91 -17.22 -4.45
N ASN A 22 -2.63 -16.86 -4.31
CA ASN A 22 -2.12 -16.16 -3.14
C ASN A 22 -2.52 -14.67 -3.14
N LEU A 23 -2.56 -14.02 -4.32
CA LEU A 23 -3.14 -12.69 -4.47
C LEU A 23 -4.62 -12.71 -4.06
N TRP A 24 -5.38 -13.67 -4.55
CA TRP A 24 -6.78 -13.81 -4.15
C TRP A 24 -6.94 -13.99 -2.64
N LEU A 25 -6.10 -14.82 -2.02
CA LEU A 25 -6.11 -14.99 -0.56
C LEU A 25 -5.72 -13.71 0.17
N LEU A 26 -4.70 -12.97 -0.28
CA LEU A 26 -4.28 -11.71 0.32
C LEU A 26 -5.41 -10.67 0.27
N PHE A 27 -6.06 -10.53 -0.89
CA PHE A 27 -7.09 -9.53 -1.13
C PHE A 27 -8.44 -9.89 -0.50
N PHE A 28 -8.88 -11.15 -0.56
CA PHE A 28 -10.25 -11.50 -0.16
C PHE A 28 -10.33 -12.41 1.07
N GLN A 29 -9.23 -13.08 1.43
CA GLN A 29 -9.19 -14.02 2.56
C GLN A 29 -7.94 -13.80 3.43
N PRO A 30 -7.66 -12.57 3.91
CA PRO A 30 -6.38 -12.23 4.55
C PRO A 30 -6.09 -13.10 5.77
N LYS A 31 -7.13 -13.57 6.48
CA LYS A 31 -6.98 -14.52 7.59
C LYS A 31 -6.28 -15.81 7.16
N LYS A 32 -6.65 -16.36 6.00
CA LYS A 32 -6.05 -17.60 5.46
C LYS A 32 -4.66 -17.35 4.92
N PHE A 33 -4.42 -16.19 4.29
CA PHE A 33 -3.11 -15.83 3.77
C PHE A 33 -2.07 -15.70 4.89
N PHE A 34 -2.37 -14.92 5.93
CA PHE A 34 -1.43 -14.66 7.03
C PHE A 34 -1.35 -15.78 8.08
N SER A 35 -2.17 -16.82 7.98
CA SER A 35 -2.00 -18.05 8.77
C SER A 35 -1.00 -19.02 8.14
N LEU A 36 -0.61 -18.81 6.89
CA LEU A 36 0.44 -19.61 6.25
C LEU A 36 1.82 -19.27 6.85
N PRO A 37 2.83 -20.16 6.73
CA PRO A 37 4.19 -19.87 7.20
C PRO A 37 4.71 -18.57 6.60
N ALA A 38 5.22 -17.66 7.43
CA ALA A 38 5.58 -16.30 7.03
C ALA A 38 6.94 -16.21 6.28
N ILE A 39 7.14 -17.12 5.33
CA ILE A 39 8.33 -17.23 4.49
C ILE A 39 7.91 -16.83 3.08
N TYR A 40 8.24 -15.59 2.72
CA TYR A 40 7.82 -14.97 1.46
C TYR A 40 8.98 -14.91 0.48
N HIS A 41 8.70 -15.23 -0.79
CA HIS A 41 9.70 -15.18 -1.84
C HIS A 41 10.29 -13.76 -1.99
N PRO A 42 11.62 -13.57 -1.87
CA PRO A 42 12.24 -12.25 -1.79
C PRO A 42 11.91 -11.32 -2.97
N ARG A 43 11.90 -11.83 -4.21
CA ARG A 43 11.59 -11.00 -5.39
C ARG A 43 10.15 -10.47 -5.38
N SER A 44 9.22 -11.24 -4.82
CA SER A 44 7.83 -10.80 -4.69
C SER A 44 7.73 -9.65 -3.69
N ILE A 45 8.48 -9.72 -2.59
CA ILE A 45 8.51 -8.63 -1.61
C ILE A 45 9.12 -7.36 -2.21
N ILE A 46 10.21 -7.46 -2.97
CA ILE A 46 10.81 -6.33 -3.69
C ILE A 46 9.80 -5.71 -4.67
N LEU A 47 9.09 -6.54 -5.43
CA LEU A 47 8.05 -6.07 -6.36
C LEU A 47 6.90 -5.36 -5.61
N ALA A 48 6.44 -5.90 -4.49
CA ALA A 48 5.42 -5.25 -3.67
C ALA A 48 5.92 -3.89 -3.12
N ALA A 49 7.17 -3.83 -2.64
CA ALA A 49 7.79 -2.58 -2.20
C ALA A 49 7.84 -1.53 -3.32
N TYR A 50 8.21 -1.96 -4.54
CA TYR A 50 8.24 -1.08 -5.71
C TYR A 50 6.85 -0.54 -6.06
N ILE A 51 5.83 -1.40 -6.08
CA ILE A 51 4.43 -1.00 -6.31
C ILE A 51 3.96 0.03 -5.29
N ILE A 52 4.32 -0.14 -4.02
CA ILE A 52 3.99 0.84 -2.98
C ILE A 52 4.77 2.15 -3.18
N GLY A 53 6.03 2.07 -3.63
CA GLY A 53 6.83 3.24 -3.99
C GLY A 53 6.19 4.06 -5.11
N MET A 54 5.73 3.40 -6.17
CA MET A 54 4.94 4.02 -7.25
C MET A 54 3.68 4.68 -6.69
N PHE A 55 2.90 3.93 -5.90
CA PHE A 55 1.67 4.44 -5.28
C PHE A 55 1.91 5.70 -4.44
N SER A 56 3.00 5.75 -3.67
CA SER A 56 3.37 6.93 -2.89
C SER A 56 3.75 8.13 -3.75
N VAL A 57 4.31 7.93 -4.95
CA VAL A 57 4.58 9.02 -5.90
C VAL A 57 3.28 9.51 -6.52
N MET A 58 2.37 8.61 -6.87
CA MET A 58 1.05 8.96 -7.42
C MET A 58 0.24 9.80 -6.42
N ASP A 59 0.16 9.37 -5.16
CA ASP A 59 -0.48 10.14 -4.08
C ASP A 59 0.16 11.54 -3.92
N ARG A 60 1.47 11.65 -4.12
CA ARG A 60 2.15 12.95 -4.11
C ARG A 60 1.76 13.80 -5.31
N VAL A 61 1.60 13.24 -6.50
CA VAL A 61 1.12 13.98 -7.68
C VAL A 61 -0.28 14.52 -7.41
N ASP A 62 -1.21 13.67 -6.96
CA ASP A 62 -2.60 14.05 -6.66
C ASP A 62 -2.68 15.16 -5.61
N GLN A 63 -1.92 15.05 -4.53
CA GLN A 63 -1.86 16.10 -3.51
C GLN A 63 -1.34 17.45 -4.04
N ASN A 64 -0.46 17.45 -5.05
CA ASN A 64 0.03 18.68 -5.66
C ASN A 64 -0.95 19.25 -6.69
N LEU A 65 -1.68 18.39 -7.43
CA LEU A 65 -2.77 18.82 -8.31
C LEU A 65 -3.89 19.46 -7.49
N LEU A 66 -4.37 18.78 -6.43
CA LEU A 66 -5.34 19.34 -5.49
C LEU A 66 -4.90 20.70 -4.92
N LYS A 67 -3.62 20.84 -4.52
CA LYS A 67 -3.10 22.12 -4.02
C LYS A 67 -3.04 23.21 -5.09
N ALA A 68 -2.73 22.85 -6.33
CA ALA A 68 -2.67 23.80 -7.44
C ALA A 68 -4.06 24.39 -7.74
N GLU A 69 -5.11 23.56 -7.68
CA GLU A 69 -6.51 24.00 -7.80
C GLU A 69 -6.87 25.06 -6.75
N PHE A 70 -6.55 24.83 -5.47
CA PHE A 70 -6.89 25.78 -4.40
C PHE A 70 -6.00 27.03 -4.35
N SER A 71 -4.76 26.95 -4.82
CA SER A 71 -3.79 28.07 -4.68
C SER A 71 -3.63 28.92 -5.93
N ASN A 72 -4.24 28.53 -7.06
CA ASN A 72 -4.12 29.19 -8.37
C ASN A 72 -2.65 29.42 -8.79
N ARG A 73 -1.75 28.53 -8.36
CA ARG A 73 -0.32 28.57 -8.65
C ARG A 73 0.03 27.50 -9.68
N GLN A 74 0.81 27.87 -10.68
CA GLN A 74 1.38 26.93 -11.63
C GLN A 74 2.31 25.96 -10.88
N SER A 75 2.04 24.67 -11.02
CA SER A 75 2.79 23.57 -10.40
C SER A 75 3.48 22.78 -11.49
N PHE A 76 4.76 22.45 -11.30
CA PHE A 76 5.49 21.50 -12.16
C PHE A 76 4.71 20.19 -12.37
N MET A 77 3.87 19.79 -11.41
CA MET A 77 3.06 18.58 -11.52
C MET A 77 1.94 18.68 -12.56
N LEU A 78 1.49 19.89 -12.91
CA LEU A 78 0.55 20.09 -14.02
C LEU A 78 1.22 19.71 -15.35
N ASP A 79 2.45 20.19 -15.59
CA ASP A 79 3.21 19.87 -16.81
C ASP A 79 3.53 18.37 -16.90
N VAL A 80 3.79 17.72 -15.77
CA VAL A 80 4.01 16.27 -15.70
C VAL A 80 2.72 15.49 -15.99
N ALA A 81 1.58 15.95 -15.46
CA ALA A 81 0.29 15.29 -15.63
C ALA A 81 -0.31 15.46 -17.04
N ASP A 82 0.13 16.47 -17.79
CA ASP A 82 -0.35 16.78 -19.14
C ASP A 82 0.13 15.77 -20.21
N ALA A 83 1.04 14.86 -19.86
CA ALA A 83 1.46 13.78 -20.75
C ALA A 83 1.68 12.46 -19.99
N TRP A 84 1.05 11.37 -20.47
CA TRP A 84 1.20 10.03 -19.88
C TRP A 84 2.65 9.57 -19.80
N TRP A 85 3.46 9.84 -20.82
CA TRP A 85 4.86 9.46 -20.82
C TRP A 85 5.64 10.16 -19.68
N SER A 86 5.44 11.47 -19.50
CA SER A 86 6.06 12.24 -18.42
C SER A 86 5.61 11.73 -17.06
N TYR A 87 4.30 11.48 -16.90
CA TYR A 87 3.72 10.89 -15.69
C TYR A 87 4.34 9.53 -15.35
N TRP A 88 4.37 8.60 -16.31
CA TRP A 88 4.91 7.26 -16.08
C TRP A 88 6.43 7.28 -15.85
N LEU A 89 7.19 8.14 -16.53
CA LEU A 89 8.62 8.31 -16.23
C LEU A 89 8.85 8.76 -14.79
N LEU A 90 8.05 9.72 -14.31
CA LEU A 90 8.15 10.19 -12.94
C LEU A 90 7.74 9.08 -11.95
N VAL A 91 6.60 8.42 -12.18
CA VAL A 91 6.09 7.35 -11.29
C VAL A 91 7.04 6.14 -11.24
N LEU A 92 7.52 5.67 -12.39
CA LEU A 92 8.41 4.51 -12.47
C LEU A 92 9.82 4.83 -11.99
N GLY A 93 10.35 6.00 -12.35
CA GLY A 93 11.69 6.46 -12.00
C GLY A 93 11.79 6.82 -10.52
N VAL A 94 11.03 7.83 -10.09
CA VAL A 94 11.01 8.30 -8.69
C VAL A 94 10.42 7.24 -7.76
N GLY A 95 9.53 6.38 -8.26
CA GLY A 95 8.95 5.26 -7.51
C GLY A 95 10.00 4.31 -6.93
N THR A 96 11.14 4.13 -7.60
CA THR A 96 12.24 3.30 -7.09
C THR A 96 12.86 3.90 -5.83
N LEU A 97 13.16 5.21 -5.86
CA LEU A 97 13.71 5.92 -4.69
C LEU A 97 12.68 5.99 -3.57
N SER A 98 11.44 6.29 -3.93
CA SER A 98 10.29 6.29 -3.01
C SER A 98 10.14 4.94 -2.31
N ALA A 99 10.25 3.83 -3.04
CA ALA A 99 10.11 2.49 -2.47
C ALA A 99 11.08 2.26 -1.30
N VAL A 100 12.35 2.66 -1.43
CA VAL A 100 13.35 2.52 -0.36
C VAL A 100 12.96 3.35 0.87
N ILE A 101 12.59 4.61 0.65
CA ILE A 101 12.23 5.54 1.73
C ILE A 101 10.98 5.04 2.47
N VAL A 102 9.92 4.74 1.72
CA VAL A 102 8.64 4.28 2.27
C VAL A 102 8.84 2.95 3.00
N TRP A 103 9.61 2.02 2.44
CA TRP A 103 9.92 0.73 3.06
C TRP A 103 10.59 0.86 4.43
N LEU A 104 11.55 1.78 4.56
CA LEU A 104 12.25 2.01 5.83
C LEU A 104 11.36 2.72 6.85
N ILE A 105 10.71 3.82 6.45
CA ILE A 105 9.89 4.65 7.36
C ILE A 105 8.66 3.89 7.82
N HIS A 106 7.88 3.35 6.88
CA HIS A 106 6.64 2.67 7.23
C HIS A 106 6.88 1.31 7.84
N GLY A 107 7.95 0.60 7.45
CA GLY A 107 8.35 -0.63 8.12
C GLY A 107 8.75 -0.39 9.58
N TRP A 108 9.49 0.70 9.86
CA TRP A 108 9.79 1.12 11.22
C TRP A 108 8.53 1.47 12.01
N TRP A 109 7.63 2.26 11.42
CA TRP A 109 6.37 2.64 12.06
C TRP A 109 5.45 1.44 12.31
N TYR A 110 5.40 0.49 11.38
CA TYR A 110 4.68 -0.77 11.54
C TYR A 110 5.22 -1.56 12.73
N LYS A 111 6.56 -1.70 12.84
CA LYS A 111 7.19 -2.32 14.01
C LYS A 111 6.83 -1.59 15.31
N LYS A 112 6.81 -0.25 15.33
CA LYS A 112 6.40 0.51 16.52
C LYS A 112 4.95 0.23 16.93
N ARG A 113 4.02 0.16 15.98
CA ARG A 113 2.63 -0.23 16.27
C ARG A 113 2.51 -1.68 16.78
N LEU A 114 3.36 -2.59 16.31
CA LEU A 114 3.43 -3.95 16.87
C LEU A 114 3.90 -3.93 18.33
N GLN A 115 4.90 -3.09 18.65
CA GLN A 115 5.39 -2.90 20.03
C GLN A 115 4.29 -2.34 20.95
N PHE A 116 3.53 -1.34 20.48
CA PHE A 116 2.37 -0.83 21.20
C PHE A 116 1.23 -1.86 21.34
N SER A 117 1.26 -2.92 20.53
CA SER A 117 0.33 -4.05 20.59
C SER A 117 0.90 -5.27 21.32
N GLY A 118 1.95 -5.08 22.13
CA GLY A 118 2.50 -6.09 23.04
C GLY A 118 3.62 -6.97 22.48
N VAL A 119 4.08 -6.74 21.25
CA VAL A 119 5.16 -7.53 20.63
C VAL A 119 6.51 -6.93 21.01
N LYS A 120 7.26 -7.59 21.91
CA LYS A 120 8.53 -7.05 22.44
C LYS A 120 9.64 -7.01 21.38
N ASP A 121 9.87 -8.14 20.71
CA ASP A 121 10.99 -8.34 19.78
C ASP A 121 10.53 -8.74 18.37
N ALA A 122 9.71 -7.90 17.74
CA ALA A 122 9.36 -8.10 16.33
C ALA A 122 10.61 -8.00 15.45
N ASP A 123 10.87 -9.05 14.66
CA ASP A 123 11.86 -9.05 13.58
C ASP A 123 11.55 -7.88 12.61
N PRO A 124 12.47 -6.91 12.46
CA PRO A 124 12.29 -5.79 11.54
C PRO A 124 12.06 -6.22 10.09
N GLN A 125 12.71 -7.30 9.63
CA GLN A 125 12.61 -7.74 8.26
C GLN A 125 11.22 -8.31 7.98
N LEU A 126 10.77 -9.24 8.82
CA LEU A 126 9.41 -9.77 8.74
C LEU A 126 8.35 -8.68 8.87
N ALA A 127 8.51 -7.70 9.78
CA ALA A 127 7.60 -6.58 9.93
C ALA A 127 7.47 -5.76 8.63
N ARG A 128 8.58 -5.51 7.93
CA ARG A 128 8.59 -4.83 6.63
C ARG A 128 7.92 -5.67 5.53
N HIS A 129 8.18 -6.98 5.49
CA HIS A 129 7.55 -7.88 4.53
C HIS A 129 6.02 -7.87 4.70
N VAL A 130 5.55 -8.02 5.93
CA VAL A 130 4.12 -8.01 6.24
C VAL A 130 3.49 -6.66 5.93
N TRP A 131 4.16 -5.56 6.30
CA TRP A 131 3.71 -4.22 5.95
C TRP A 131 3.56 -4.04 4.44
N ALA A 132 4.51 -4.51 3.63
CA ALA A 132 4.42 -4.37 2.19
C ALA A 132 3.25 -5.19 1.61
N LEU A 133 3.05 -6.43 2.09
CA LEU A 133 1.96 -7.26 1.62
C LEU A 133 0.58 -6.68 1.96
N GLN A 134 0.39 -6.14 3.17
CA GLN A 134 -0.90 -5.50 3.50
C GLN A 134 -1.10 -4.17 2.75
N SER A 135 -0.04 -3.39 2.51
CA SER A 135 -0.12 -2.15 1.74
C SER A 135 -0.45 -2.38 0.27
N LEU A 136 -0.02 -3.53 -0.28
CA LEU A 136 -0.32 -3.92 -1.65
C LEU A 136 -1.84 -3.96 -1.93
N VAL A 137 -2.65 -4.25 -0.91
CA VAL A 137 -4.11 -4.30 -1.03
C VAL A 137 -4.72 -2.95 -1.38
N ALA A 138 -4.13 -1.84 -0.92
CA ALA A 138 -4.55 -0.49 -1.32
C ALA A 138 -3.82 -0.01 -2.59
N ALA A 139 -2.53 -0.31 -2.73
CA ALA A 139 -1.70 0.21 -3.81
C ALA A 139 -2.03 -0.43 -5.18
N LEU A 140 -2.19 -1.75 -5.24
CA LEU A 140 -2.35 -2.45 -6.52
C LEU A 140 -3.64 -2.05 -7.27
N PRO A 141 -4.81 -1.90 -6.63
CA PRO A 141 -6.01 -1.39 -7.30
C PRO A 141 -5.79 -0.02 -7.95
N VAL A 142 -5.06 0.88 -7.28
CA VAL A 142 -4.73 2.21 -7.82
C VAL A 142 -3.85 2.09 -9.06
N ILE A 143 -2.80 1.27 -9.03
CA ILE A 143 -1.96 1.02 -10.22
C ILE A 143 -2.81 0.47 -11.38
N VAL A 144 -3.67 -0.51 -11.11
CA VAL A 144 -4.54 -1.10 -12.14
C VAL A 144 -5.48 -0.05 -12.73
N VAL A 145 -6.10 0.76 -11.88
CA VAL A 145 -6.98 1.86 -12.32
C VAL A 145 -6.22 2.85 -13.19
N THR A 146 -5.02 3.28 -12.81
CA THR A 146 -4.25 4.26 -13.59
C THR A 146 -3.75 3.70 -14.92
N VAL A 147 -3.42 2.41 -14.97
CA VAL A 147 -3.13 1.72 -16.24
C VAL A 147 -4.37 1.73 -17.14
N LEU A 148 -5.56 1.47 -16.60
CA LEU A 148 -6.81 1.57 -17.37
C LEU A 148 -7.07 3.00 -17.84
N GLN A 149 -6.85 4.00 -16.98
CA GLN A 149 -6.97 5.41 -17.35
C GLN A 149 -6.02 5.80 -18.49
N THR A 150 -4.80 5.23 -18.53
CA THR A 150 -3.85 5.45 -19.63
C THR A 150 -4.41 5.03 -21.00
N LEU A 151 -5.33 4.06 -21.03
CA LEU A 151 -5.97 3.58 -22.25
C LEU A 151 -7.23 4.36 -22.62
N LEU A 152 -7.79 5.12 -21.69
CA LEU A 152 -9.12 5.75 -21.83
C LEU A 152 -9.05 7.27 -21.99
N TYR A 153 -8.00 7.91 -21.48
CA TYR A 153 -7.84 9.37 -21.43
C TYR A 153 -6.55 9.80 -22.14
N ASN A 154 -6.51 11.05 -22.61
CA ASN A 154 -5.38 11.55 -23.40
C ASN A 154 -4.12 11.76 -22.55
N ASN A 155 -4.29 12.15 -21.29
CA ASN A 155 -3.23 12.35 -20.31
C ASN A 155 -3.76 12.14 -18.88
N TYR A 156 -2.87 12.24 -17.88
CA TYR A 156 -3.26 12.02 -16.48
C TYR A 156 -4.16 13.14 -15.96
N LEU A 157 -3.98 14.37 -16.42
CA LEU A 157 -4.80 15.51 -16.00
C LEU A 157 -6.25 15.34 -16.44
N ASP A 158 -6.48 14.96 -17.70
CA ASP A 158 -7.80 14.61 -18.24
C ASP A 158 -8.45 13.46 -17.46
N ALA A 159 -7.67 12.41 -17.15
CA ALA A 159 -8.17 11.34 -16.29
C ALA A 159 -8.55 11.84 -14.90
N TYR A 160 -7.69 12.65 -14.27
CA TYR A 160 -7.92 13.18 -12.92
C TYR A 160 -9.22 14.00 -12.85
N GLU A 161 -9.49 14.85 -13.85
CA GLU A 161 -10.68 15.71 -13.91
C GLU A 161 -11.96 14.95 -14.29
N ASN A 162 -11.88 13.98 -15.22
CA ASN A 162 -13.05 13.38 -15.85
C ASN A 162 -13.35 11.93 -15.41
N SER A 163 -12.46 11.27 -14.66
CA SER A 163 -12.60 9.86 -14.29
C SER A 163 -13.48 9.63 -13.07
N THR A 164 -14.80 9.70 -13.23
CA THR A 164 -15.72 9.62 -12.09
C THR A 164 -15.69 8.25 -11.40
N ILE A 165 -16.05 7.15 -12.09
CA ILE A 165 -16.24 5.84 -11.43
C ILE A 165 -14.91 5.21 -11.02
N LEU A 166 -13.88 5.29 -11.88
CA LEU A 166 -12.61 4.63 -11.62
C LEU A 166 -11.87 5.25 -10.43
N ASN A 167 -12.04 6.56 -10.16
CA ASN A 167 -11.43 7.21 -9.00
C ASN A 167 -12.00 6.68 -7.67
N PHE A 168 -13.24 6.19 -7.64
CA PHE A 168 -13.84 5.62 -6.43
C PHE A 168 -13.46 4.16 -6.18
N VAL A 169 -12.90 3.45 -7.16
CA VAL A 169 -12.56 2.02 -7.01
C VAL A 169 -11.54 1.79 -5.90
N ALA A 170 -10.59 2.70 -5.70
CA ALA A 170 -9.55 2.56 -4.69
C ALA A 170 -10.06 2.73 -3.24
N LEU A 171 -11.15 3.47 -3.05
CA LEU A 171 -11.69 3.83 -1.74
C LEU A 171 -12.06 2.61 -0.86
N PRO A 172 -12.83 1.61 -1.33
CA PRO A 172 -13.08 0.40 -0.54
C PRO A 172 -11.80 -0.36 -0.18
N PHE A 173 -10.81 -0.38 -1.08
CA PHE A 173 -9.54 -1.06 -0.85
C PHE A 173 -8.66 -0.34 0.18
N MET A 174 -8.74 0.99 0.27
CA MET A 174 -8.10 1.77 1.32
C MET A 174 -8.58 1.32 2.71
N PHE A 175 -9.90 1.28 2.94
CA PHE A 175 -10.46 0.82 4.21
C PHE A 175 -10.23 -0.67 4.45
N TRP A 176 -10.36 -1.48 3.41
CA TRP A 176 -10.10 -2.90 3.49
C TRP A 176 -8.65 -3.22 3.85
N SER A 177 -7.68 -2.41 3.37
CA SER A 177 -6.27 -2.56 3.76
C SER A 177 -6.05 -2.42 5.27
N CYS A 178 -6.85 -1.60 5.98
CA CYS A 178 -6.79 -1.50 7.44
C CYS A 178 -7.18 -2.83 8.11
N TRP A 179 -8.23 -3.49 7.60
CA TRP A 179 -8.62 -4.80 8.08
C TRP A 179 -7.55 -5.86 7.80
N VAL A 180 -6.97 -5.84 6.60
CA VAL A 180 -5.85 -6.72 6.24
C VAL A 180 -4.65 -6.47 7.16
N SER A 181 -4.33 -5.21 7.46
CA SER A 181 -3.27 -4.80 8.40
C SER A 181 -3.47 -5.39 9.79
N TYR A 182 -4.69 -5.27 10.34
CA TYR A 182 -5.04 -5.84 11.64
C TYR A 182 -4.91 -7.37 11.65
N ARG A 183 -5.40 -8.05 10.61
CA ARG A 183 -5.29 -9.50 10.48
C ARG A 183 -3.85 -9.94 10.38
N ALA A 184 -3.04 -9.25 9.59
CA ALA A 184 -1.63 -9.54 9.42
C ALA A 184 -0.86 -9.40 10.74
N ALA A 185 -1.06 -8.30 11.46
CA ALA A 185 -0.47 -8.07 12.77
C ALA A 185 -0.85 -9.18 13.78
N SER A 186 -2.15 -9.50 13.85
CA SER A 186 -2.66 -10.47 14.82
C SER A 186 -2.22 -11.90 14.55
N LEU A 187 -2.16 -12.32 13.29
CA LEU A 187 -1.88 -13.71 12.92
C LEU A 187 -0.39 -14.00 12.82
N VAL A 188 0.41 -13.05 12.33
CA VAL A 188 1.86 -13.27 12.15
C VAL A 188 2.63 -13.00 13.44
N PHE A 189 2.21 -12.03 14.26
CA PHE A 189 2.97 -11.59 15.44
C PHE A 189 2.26 -11.85 16.78
N ASN A 190 1.08 -12.47 16.77
CA ASN A 190 0.30 -12.81 17.96
C ASN A 190 0.11 -11.59 18.91
N THR A 191 -0.35 -10.48 18.36
CA THR A 191 -0.55 -9.22 19.10
C THR A 191 -1.73 -9.28 20.08
N ASN A 192 -1.72 -8.40 21.09
CA ASN A 192 -2.82 -8.24 22.04
C ASN A 192 -4.02 -7.44 21.46
N ALA A 193 -5.03 -7.17 22.29
CA ALA A 193 -6.24 -6.44 21.90
C ALA A 193 -5.99 -5.03 21.35
N TRP A 194 -4.88 -4.36 21.71
CA TRP A 194 -4.52 -3.03 21.22
C TRP A 194 -4.22 -3.00 19.72
N ALA A 195 -3.94 -4.14 19.10
CA ALA A 195 -3.76 -4.21 17.65
C ALA A 195 -5.00 -3.74 16.88
N LYS A 196 -6.21 -3.95 17.42
CA LYS A 196 -7.44 -3.41 16.81
C LYS A 196 -7.40 -1.89 16.75
N PHE A 197 -6.97 -1.24 17.82
CA PHE A 197 -6.85 0.22 17.84
C PHE A 197 -5.78 0.70 16.85
N TRP A 198 -4.55 0.16 16.92
CA TRP A 198 -3.42 0.69 16.13
C TRP A 198 -3.45 0.36 14.64
N PHE A 199 -4.01 -0.79 14.24
CA PHE A 199 -3.98 -1.25 12.85
C PHE A 199 -5.32 -1.09 12.13
N LEU A 200 -6.44 -0.97 12.86
CA LEU A 200 -7.77 -0.82 12.27
C LEU A 200 -8.42 0.52 12.67
N GLY A 201 -8.61 0.77 13.96
CA GLY A 201 -9.34 1.95 14.44
C GLY A 201 -8.68 3.27 14.09
N LEU A 202 -7.42 3.46 14.48
CA LEU A 202 -6.68 4.70 14.27
C LEU A 202 -6.55 5.07 12.77
N PRO A 203 -6.15 4.15 11.87
CA PRO A 203 -6.11 4.46 10.44
C PRO A 203 -7.47 4.82 9.84
N ILE A 204 -8.54 4.12 10.21
CA ILE A 204 -9.90 4.44 9.73
C ILE A 204 -10.32 5.83 10.18
N ILE A 205 -10.13 6.16 11.46
CA ILE A 205 -10.45 7.49 11.98
C ILE A 205 -9.65 8.56 11.23
N PHE A 206 -8.36 8.33 11.01
CA PHE A 206 -7.51 9.25 10.25
C PHE A 206 -8.03 9.47 8.82
N TYR A 207 -8.39 8.40 8.09
CA TYR A 207 -8.95 8.53 6.74
C TYR A 207 -10.29 9.25 6.72
N LEU A 208 -11.19 8.95 7.66
CA LEU A 208 -12.47 9.64 7.76
C LEU A 208 -12.30 11.14 8.05
N LEU A 209 -11.38 11.50 8.95
CA LEU A 209 -11.07 12.90 9.24
C LEU A 209 -10.46 13.62 8.04
N ALA A 210 -9.51 12.99 7.34
CA ALA A 210 -8.87 13.58 6.17
C ALA A 210 -9.88 13.82 5.03
N MET A 211 -10.73 12.83 4.73
CA MET A 211 -11.79 12.97 3.73
C MET A 211 -12.83 14.00 4.16
N GLY A 212 -13.25 13.99 5.44
CA GLY A 212 -14.19 14.97 5.98
C GLY A 212 -13.69 16.41 5.84
N LEU A 213 -12.41 16.63 6.17
CA LEU A 213 -11.76 17.93 6.00
C LEU A 213 -11.73 18.35 4.53
N LEU A 214 -11.36 17.45 3.61
CA LEU A 214 -11.36 17.74 2.17
C LEU A 214 -12.76 18.10 1.68
N THR A 215 -13.79 17.32 2.02
CA THR A 215 -15.18 17.64 1.63
C THR A 215 -15.65 18.98 2.19
N ALA A 216 -15.27 19.33 3.43
CA ALA A 216 -15.62 20.62 4.01
C ALA A 216 -14.92 21.78 3.29
N LEU A 217 -13.68 21.59 2.83
CA LEU A 217 -12.98 22.59 2.03
C LEU A 217 -13.63 22.76 0.65
N PHE A 218 -14.04 21.68 -0.01
CA PHE A 218 -14.72 21.74 -1.31
C PHE A 218 -16.11 22.37 -1.25
N ILE A 219 -16.88 22.17 -0.17
CA ILE A 219 -18.20 22.80 -0.02
C ILE A 219 -18.10 24.32 0.24
N ASN A 220 -17.00 24.76 0.84
CA ASN A 220 -16.79 26.17 1.21
C ASN A 220 -15.89 26.95 0.23
N ALA A 221 -15.47 26.34 -0.89
CA ALA A 221 -14.69 26.95 -1.97
C ALA A 221 -15.62 27.33 -3.14
#